data_AF-A0A9C9YW41-F1
#
_entry.id   AF-A0A9C9YW41-F1
#
_cell.length_a   1.000
_cell.length_b   1.000
_cell.length_c   1.000
_cell.angle_alpha   90.00
_cell.angle_beta   90.00
_cell.angle_gamma   90.00
#
_symmetry.space_group_name_H-M   'P 1'
#
loop_
_entity.id
_entity.type
_entity.pdbx_description
1 polymer ?
#
loop_
_entity_poly.entity_id
_entity_poly.type
_entity_poly.pdbx_seq_one_letter_code
_entity_poly.pdbx_strand_id
1 'polypeptide(L)'
;MFYLMILGGIALTWALVDLVNDDTDDDSGSDPAPEVSSTPNGSGLDVFGTSRSDLIEGTTGDDGLNGHGGDDTIRGDDGDDYVGGDYGDDLLDGGD
;
A
#
# COMPACT_ATOMS: atom_id res chain seq x y z
N MET A 1 -1.57 -62.51 -4.41
CA MET A 1 -1.37 -62.42 -2.93
C MET A 1 -0.52 -61.17 -2.69
N PHE A 2 -0.96 -60.08 -2.04
CA PHE A 2 -1.81 -59.96 -0.84
C PHE A 2 -2.67 -58.68 -0.86
N TYR A 3 -3.84 -58.79 -0.25
CA TYR A 3 -4.72 -57.71 0.18
C TYR A 3 -4.54 -57.57 1.69
N LEU A 4 -4.38 -56.36 2.25
CA LEU A 4 -4.92 -56.07 3.59
C LEU A 4 -5.05 -54.57 3.84
N MET A 5 -6.27 -54.23 4.24
CA MET A 5 -6.80 -52.94 4.65
C MET A 5 -6.89 -52.90 6.19
N ILE A 6 -6.58 -51.71 6.76
CA ILE A 6 -7.00 -51.10 8.06
C ILE A 6 -6.59 -51.84 9.36
N LEU A 7 -6.22 -51.20 10.48
CA LEU A 7 -6.93 -50.16 11.24
C LEU A 7 -6.06 -49.72 12.44
N GLY A 8 -6.03 -48.44 12.82
CA GLY A 8 -5.55 -48.08 14.17
C GLY A 8 -5.26 -46.60 14.46
N GLY A 9 -6.30 -45.82 14.79
CA GLY A 9 -6.17 -44.74 15.77
C GLY A 9 -6.29 -43.31 15.25
N ILE A 10 -7.50 -42.75 15.35
CA ILE A 10 -7.80 -41.33 15.64
C ILE A 10 -7.12 -40.25 14.77
N ALA A 11 -7.67 -40.03 13.57
CA ALA A 11 -7.66 -38.71 12.95
C ALA A 11 -8.66 -37.80 13.69
N LEU A 12 -8.34 -37.45 14.93
CA LEU A 12 -9.14 -36.51 15.72
C LEU A 12 -8.32 -35.92 16.88
N THR A 13 -7.46 -34.97 16.57
CA THR A 13 -7.31 -33.79 17.41
C THR A 13 -7.44 -32.57 16.52
N TRP A 14 -8.66 -32.31 16.05
CA TRP A 14 -9.10 -31.03 15.46
C TRP A 14 -8.95 -29.83 16.42
N ALA A 15 -8.10 -29.91 17.44
CA ALA A 15 -7.76 -28.84 18.35
C ALA A 15 -6.61 -29.34 19.24
N LEU A 16 -5.37 -28.95 18.98
CA LEU A 16 -4.55 -28.29 20.00
C LEU A 16 -3.28 -27.71 19.37
N VAL A 17 -3.37 -26.41 19.08
CA VAL A 17 -2.27 -25.44 19.10
C VAL A 17 -1.18 -25.63 18.05
N ASP A 18 -1.36 -24.91 16.94
CA ASP A 18 -0.25 -24.14 16.36
C ASP A 18 -0.70 -22.68 16.14
N LEU A 19 -1.31 -22.11 17.19
CA LEU A 19 -1.41 -20.67 17.38
C LEU A 19 -0.49 -20.30 18.55
N VAL A 20 0.80 -20.56 18.44
CA VAL A 20 1.86 -19.82 19.15
C VAL A 20 3.15 -20.00 18.36
N ASN A 21 3.30 -19.19 17.32
CA ASN A 21 4.45 -18.29 17.08
C ASN A 21 4.29 -17.73 15.66
N ASP A 22 3.39 -16.76 15.57
CA ASP A 22 3.31 -15.80 14.46
C ASP A 22 4.47 -14.79 14.55
N ASP A 23 5.69 -15.33 14.67
CA ASP A 23 6.93 -14.58 14.49
C ASP A 23 7.55 -15.10 13.20
N THR A 24 6.83 -14.96 12.08
CA THR A 24 7.53 -14.69 10.83
C THR A 24 8.06 -13.26 10.96
N ASP A 25 9.23 -13.13 11.58
CA ASP A 25 10.21 -12.13 11.20
C ASP A 25 10.62 -12.41 9.74
N ASP A 26 9.67 -12.30 8.82
CA ASP A 26 10.00 -12.12 7.42
C ASP A 26 10.34 -10.64 7.30
N ASP A 27 11.65 -10.38 7.37
CA ASP A 27 12.34 -9.20 6.86
C ASP A 27 12.00 -9.02 5.37
N SER A 28 10.73 -8.70 5.14
CA SER A 28 10.19 -8.12 3.94
C SER A 28 10.15 -6.62 4.19
N GLY A 29 11.36 -6.05 4.31
CA GLY A 29 11.66 -4.78 3.65
C GLY A 29 11.46 -4.86 2.13
N SER A 30 10.40 -5.52 1.66
CA SER A 30 9.60 -4.97 0.58
C SER A 30 9.22 -3.58 1.05
N ASP A 31 10.01 -2.62 0.64
CA ASP A 31 9.46 -1.36 0.16
C ASP A 31 8.72 -1.72 -1.14
N PRO A 32 7.41 -2.08 -1.11
CA PRO A 32 6.64 -1.84 -2.30
C PRO A 32 6.69 -0.32 -2.43
N ALA A 33 7.34 0.17 -3.49
CA ALA A 33 6.98 1.48 -4.05
C ALA A 33 5.44 1.56 -3.95
N PRO A 34 4.88 2.63 -3.35
CA PRO A 34 3.48 2.64 -2.96
C PRO A 34 2.65 2.13 -4.12
N GLU A 35 2.11 0.92 -3.96
CA GLU A 35 1.20 0.31 -4.91
C GLU A 35 -0.08 1.13 -4.80
N VAL A 36 -0.13 2.26 -5.50
CA VAL A 36 -1.31 3.11 -5.64
C VAL A 36 -2.31 2.33 -6.49
N SER A 37 -2.97 1.36 -5.85
CA SER A 37 -4.17 0.72 -6.36
C SER A 37 -5.39 1.56 -5.96
N SER A 38 -5.40 2.84 -6.33
CA SER A 38 -6.65 3.56 -6.51
C SER A 38 -7.11 3.27 -7.93
N THR A 39 -8.07 2.36 -8.09
CA THR A 39 -8.89 2.40 -9.32
C THR A 39 -9.39 3.83 -9.45
N PRO A 40 -9.09 4.58 -10.52
CA PRO A 40 -9.50 5.98 -10.68
C PRO A 40 -11.02 6.02 -10.83
N ASN A 41 -11.73 5.96 -9.71
CA ASN A 41 -13.18 6.05 -9.64
C ASN A 41 -13.56 7.48 -9.21
N GLY A 42 -12.78 8.50 -9.60
CA GLY A 42 -13.02 9.90 -9.20
C GLY A 42 -13.25 10.11 -7.70
N SER A 43 -12.81 9.15 -6.87
CA SER A 43 -12.82 9.29 -5.43
C SER A 43 -11.45 9.77 -5.07
N GLY A 44 -11.38 10.97 -4.50
CA GLY A 44 -10.18 11.61 -4.03
C GLY A 44 -9.18 10.67 -3.34
N LEU A 45 -7.90 10.99 -3.51
CA LEU A 45 -6.75 10.25 -3.07
C LEU A 45 -5.93 11.10 -2.10
N ASP A 46 -5.58 10.53 -0.95
CA ASP A 46 -4.60 11.13 -0.04
C ASP A 46 -3.22 10.50 -0.29
N VAL A 47 -2.29 11.27 -0.86
CA VAL A 47 -0.91 10.86 -1.13
C VAL A 47 0.08 11.66 -0.29
N PHE A 48 1.01 10.96 0.34
CA PHE A 48 2.13 11.54 1.08
C PHE A 48 3.44 11.03 0.48
N GLY A 49 4.29 11.98 0.09
CA GLY A 49 5.64 11.78 -0.41
C GLY A 49 6.62 11.43 0.71
N THR A 50 7.90 11.62 0.43
CA THR A 50 9.00 11.17 1.27
C THR A 50 9.89 12.35 1.69
N SER A 51 11.18 12.11 1.93
CA SER A 51 12.15 13.18 2.19
C SER A 51 13.11 13.36 1.00
N ARG A 52 12.72 12.83 -0.16
CA ARG A 52 13.44 12.83 -1.42
C ARG A 52 12.48 13.33 -2.48
N SER A 53 13.03 13.74 -3.63
CA SER A 53 12.23 14.08 -4.81
C SER A 53 11.28 12.95 -5.22
N ASP A 54 10.00 13.28 -5.24
CA ASP A 54 8.89 12.40 -5.59
C ASP A 54 8.10 12.91 -6.80
N LEU A 55 7.43 11.98 -7.49
CA LEU A 55 6.43 12.27 -8.51
C LEU A 55 5.07 11.80 -7.98
N ILE A 56 4.17 12.75 -7.74
CA ILE A 56 2.83 12.51 -7.20
C ILE A 56 1.81 12.95 -8.25
N GLU A 57 0.91 12.05 -8.62
CA GLU A 57 -0.18 12.31 -9.57
C GLU A 57 -1.50 11.95 -8.90
N GLY A 58 -2.40 12.93 -8.89
CA GLY A 58 -3.76 12.85 -8.39
C GLY A 58 -4.70 12.12 -9.36
N THR A 59 -5.98 12.31 -9.12
CA THR A 59 -7.10 11.67 -9.79
C THR A 59 -8.09 12.73 -10.27
N THR A 60 -9.17 12.32 -10.92
CA THR A 60 -10.23 13.25 -11.34
C THR A 60 -11.22 13.60 -10.22
N GLY A 61 -10.79 13.56 -8.96
CA GLY A 61 -11.63 13.91 -7.81
C GLY A 61 -10.79 14.48 -6.68
N ASP A 62 -11.44 15.12 -5.71
CA ASP A 62 -10.79 15.95 -4.68
C ASP A 62 -9.67 15.24 -3.88
N ASP A 63 -8.41 15.52 -4.20
CA ASP A 63 -7.25 14.86 -3.63
C ASP A 63 -6.56 15.64 -2.49
N GLY A 64 -5.79 14.93 -1.67
CA GLY A 64 -4.86 15.48 -0.69
C GLY A 64 -3.42 15.04 -1.02
N LEU A 65 -2.66 15.88 -1.71
CA LEU A 65 -1.31 15.57 -2.19
C LEU A 65 -0.25 16.36 -1.40
N ASN A 66 0.64 15.67 -0.70
CA ASN A 66 1.74 16.29 0.06
C ASN A 66 3.11 15.67 -0.30
N GLY A 67 4.09 16.48 -0.72
CA GLY A 67 5.45 16.04 -1.10
C GLY A 67 6.44 15.83 0.06
N HIS A 68 6.18 16.47 1.21
CA HIS A 68 7.02 16.49 2.41
C HIS A 68 8.40 17.12 2.25
N GLY A 69 9.37 16.46 1.63
CA GLY A 69 10.67 17.07 1.46
C GLY A 69 11.46 16.48 0.32
N GLY A 70 12.39 17.27 -0.21
CA GLY A 70 12.99 16.98 -1.52
C GLY A 70 12.37 17.89 -2.57
N ASP A 71 12.87 17.82 -3.80
CA ASP A 71 12.35 18.64 -4.90
C ASP A 71 11.28 17.82 -5.65
N ASP A 72 10.01 18.10 -5.41
CA ASP A 72 8.89 17.25 -5.87
C ASP A 72 8.23 17.73 -7.16
N THR A 73 7.52 16.83 -7.84
CA THR A 73 6.57 17.17 -8.90
C THR A 73 5.21 16.60 -8.55
N ILE A 74 4.23 17.47 -8.32
CA ILE A 74 2.89 17.09 -7.86
C ILE A 74 1.85 17.62 -8.84
N ARG A 75 0.91 16.77 -9.28
CA ARG A 75 -0.22 17.15 -10.16
C ARG A 75 -1.55 16.72 -9.56
N GLY A 76 -2.49 17.65 -9.41
CA GLY A 76 -3.86 17.41 -8.93
C GLY A 76 -4.77 16.69 -9.95
N ASP A 77 -4.75 17.14 -11.21
CA ASP A 77 -5.69 16.75 -12.29
C ASP A 77 -7.06 17.46 -12.18
N ASP A 78 -8.21 16.78 -12.13
CA ASP A 78 -9.51 17.45 -12.00
C ASP A 78 -10.00 17.33 -10.55
N GLY A 79 -10.53 18.39 -9.94
CA GLY A 79 -11.13 18.31 -8.61
C GLY A 79 -10.69 19.41 -7.65
N ASP A 80 -11.36 19.49 -6.50
CA ASP A 80 -10.98 20.45 -5.46
C ASP A 80 -9.82 19.89 -4.62
N ASP A 81 -8.59 20.01 -5.12
CA ASP A 81 -7.40 19.40 -4.52
C ASP A 81 -6.72 20.25 -3.44
N TYR A 82 -6.10 19.59 -2.47
CA TYR A 82 -5.11 20.16 -1.58
C TYR A 82 -3.72 19.68 -1.98
N VAL A 83 -2.93 20.56 -2.59
CA VAL A 83 -1.56 20.26 -3.06
C VAL A 83 -0.52 21.04 -2.26
N GLY A 84 0.44 20.34 -1.65
CA GLY A 84 1.56 20.95 -0.92
C GLY A 84 2.90 20.25 -1.18
N GLY A 85 3.94 21.00 -1.53
CA GLY A 85 5.31 20.45 -1.69
C GLY A 85 6.12 20.37 -0.40
N ASP A 86 5.76 21.18 0.62
CA ASP A 86 6.52 21.34 1.86
C ASP A 86 7.99 21.80 1.63
N TYR A 87 9.01 20.98 1.86
CA TYR A 87 10.42 21.41 1.85
C TYR A 87 11.17 21.04 0.57
N GLY A 88 11.42 22.02 -0.30
CA GLY A 88 12.31 21.85 -1.44
C GLY A 88 11.96 22.82 -2.55
N ASP A 89 12.57 22.63 -3.72
CA ASP A 89 12.20 23.36 -4.93
C ASP A 89 11.15 22.54 -5.72
N ASP A 90 9.88 22.69 -5.36
CA ASP A 90 8.78 21.87 -5.89
C ASP A 90 8.11 22.46 -7.13
N LEU A 91 7.62 21.57 -8.00
CA LEU A 91 6.71 21.87 -9.09
C LEU A 91 5.30 21.38 -8.73
N LEU A 92 4.41 22.31 -8.41
CA LEU A 92 3.02 22.02 -8.06
C LEU A 92 2.09 22.46 -9.19
N ASP A 93 1.35 21.52 -9.74
CA ASP A 93 0.25 21.74 -10.68
C ASP A 93 -1.06 21.37 -9.97
N GLY A 94 -1.87 22.38 -9.69
CA GLY A 94 -3.08 22.22 -8.88
C GLY A 94 -4.27 21.65 -9.65
N GLY A 95 -4.18 21.46 -10.97
CA GLY A 95 -5.32 20.97 -11.72
C GLY A 95 -6.40 22.02 -12.04
N ASP A 96 -7.55 21.53 -12.50
CA ASP A 96 -8.75 22.30 -12.92
C ASP A 96 -9.90 22.26 -11.90
#